data_AF-A0A847MFF8-F1
#
_entry.id   AF-A0A847MFF8-F1
#
_cell.length_a   1.000
_cell.length_b   1.000
_cell.length_c   1.000
_cell.angle_alpha   90.00
_cell.angle_beta   90.00
_cell.angle_gamma   90.00
#
_symmetry.space_group_name_H-M   'P 1'
#
loop_
_entity.id
_entity.type
_entity.pdbx_description
1 polymer ?
#
loop_
_entity_poly.entity_id
_entity_poly.type
_entity_poly.pdbx_seq_one_letter_code
_entity_poly.pdbx_strand_id
1 'polypeptide(L)' 'MSDEMPHPGHEKHLCHLQYNGYMNQNFSDFKKLVMDPQYICRKCGRAANQASSLCQPEKL' A
#
# COMPACT_ATOMS: atom_id res chain seq x y z
N MET A 1 3.51 -8.70 20.94
CA MET A 1 3.00 -9.17 19.63
C MET A 1 4.20 -9.10 18.70
N SER A 2 4.66 -10.24 18.19
CA SER A 2 5.87 -10.29 17.36
C SER A 2 5.65 -9.48 16.08
N ASP A 3 6.43 -8.42 15.88
CA ASP A 3 6.49 -7.62 14.65
C ASP A 3 7.17 -8.42 13.53
N GLU A 4 6.63 -9.58 13.19
CA GLU A 4 7.04 -10.30 12.00
C GLU A 4 6.33 -9.67 10.80
N MET A 5 7.10 -8.94 9.99
CA MET A 5 6.62 -8.44 8.72
C MET A 5 6.15 -9.62 7.84
N PRO A 6 4.93 -9.57 7.26
CA PRO A 6 4.35 -10.71 6.53
C PRO A 6 5.17 -11.20 5.33
N HIS A 7 6.00 -10.32 4.75
CA HIS A 7 6.95 -10.62 3.68
C HIS A 7 7.95 -9.45 3.56
N PRO A 8 9.08 -9.63 2.85
CA PRO A 8 10.04 -8.54 2.62
C PRO A 8 9.40 -7.35 1.89
N GLY A 9 9.74 -6.12 2.29
CA GLY A 9 9.25 -4.89 1.65
C GLY A 9 7.82 -4.48 2.02
N HIS A 10 7.16 -5.21 2.93
CA HIS A 10 5.79 -4.91 3.35
C HIS A 10 5.65 -3.52 3.96
N GLU A 11 6.72 -2.97 4.55
CA GLU A 11 6.75 -1.65 5.17
C GLU A 11 6.45 -0.50 4.20
N LYS A 12 6.66 -0.74 2.90
CA LYS A 12 6.41 0.25 1.83
C LYS A 12 5.03 0.11 1.19
N HIS A 13 4.27 -0.92 1.56
CA HIS A 13 2.98 -1.20 0.95
C HIS A 13 1.84 -0.40 1.60
N LEU A 14 0.84 -0.04 0.80
CA LEU A 14 -0.31 0.76 1.26
C LEU A 14 -1.04 0.16 2.46
N CYS A 15 -1.07 -1.17 2.57
CA CYS A 15 -1.70 -1.84 3.70
C CYS A 15 -0.99 -1.56 5.03
N HIS A 16 0.35 -1.57 5.04
CA HIS A 16 1.15 -1.24 6.22
C HIS A 16 1.12 0.26 6.51
N LEU A 17 1.26 1.09 5.48
CA LEU A 17 1.15 2.55 5.61
C LEU A 17 -0.21 2.95 6.23
N GLN A 18 -1.30 2.31 5.81
CA GLN A 18 -2.62 2.53 6.41
C GLN A 18 -2.66 2.08 7.88
N TYR A 19 -2.15 0.88 8.17
CA TYR A 19 -2.14 0.32 9.53
C TYR A 19 -1.39 1.22 10.52
N ASN A 20 -0.25 1.79 10.10
CA ASN A 20 0.55 2.71 10.92
C ASN A 20 0.02 4.16 10.95
N GLY A 21 -1.13 4.42 10.33
CA GLY A 21 -1.73 5.76 10.30
C GLY A 21 -0.95 6.77 9.44
N TYR A 22 -0.11 6.32 8.51
CA TYR A 22 0.63 7.22 7.60
C TYR A 22 -0.33 8.06 6.75
N MET A 23 -1.46 7.50 6.31
CA MET A 23 -2.50 8.24 5.57
C MET A 23 -3.00 9.46 6.36
N ASN A 24 -3.19 9.33 7.68
CA ASN A 24 -3.71 10.41 8.51
C ASN A 24 -2.67 11.51 8.75
N GLN A 25 -1.40 11.11 8.89
CA GLN A 25 -0.29 12.02 9.20
C GLN A 25 0.29 12.68 7.94
N ASN A 26 0.27 11.99 6.80
CA ASN A 26 0.93 12.37 5.55
C ASN A 26 -0.01 12.19 4.35
N PHE A 27 -1.23 12.72 4.46
CA PHE A 27 -2.28 12.52 3.45
C PHE A 27 -1.85 12.94 2.04
N SER A 28 -1.13 14.07 1.91
CA SER A 28 -0.65 14.56 0.61
C SER A 28 0.28 13.57 -0.08
N ASP A 29 1.14 12.88 0.66
CA ASP A 29 2.05 11.88 0.09
C ASP A 29 1.34 10.56 -0.16
N PHE A 30 0.48 10.13 0.77
CA PHE A 30 -0.34 8.95 0.55
C PHE A 30 -1.24 9.10 -0.69
N LYS A 31 -1.80 10.29 -0.91
CA LYS A 31 -2.60 10.62 -2.11
C LYS A 31 -1.82 10.40 -3.40
N LYS A 32 -0.52 10.73 -3.45
CA LYS A 32 0.33 10.50 -4.63
C LYS A 32 0.49 9.02 -4.95
N LEU A 33 0.35 8.12 -3.98
CA LEU A 33 0.47 6.67 -4.19
C LEU A 33 -0.82 6.05 -4.76
N VAL A 34 -1.96 6.67 -4.51
CA VAL A 34 -3.29 6.14 -4.87
C VAL A 34 -3.99 6.90 -6.01
N MET A 35 -3.44 8.05 -6.42
CA MET A 35 -3.92 8.81 -7.57
C MET A 35 -3.60 8.09 -8.88
N ASP A 36 -4.52 8.13 -9.85
CA ASP A 36 -4.41 7.47 -11.17
C ASP A 36 -3.96 6.01 -11.07
N PRO A 37 -4.70 5.16 -10.31
CA PRO A 37 -4.25 3.81 -10.04
C PRO A 37 -4.15 2.98 -11.32
N GLN A 38 -3.06 2.23 -11.43
CA GLN A 38 -2.79 1.31 -12.54
C GLN A 38 -2.86 -0.16 -12.09
N TYR A 39 -2.92 -0.38 -10.77
CA TYR A 39 -2.89 -1.69 -10.15
C TYR A 39 -3.87 -1.77 -8.98
N ILE A 40 -4.41 -2.97 -8.74
CA ILE A 40 -5.21 -3.33 -7.57
C ILE A 40 -4.56 -4.49 -6.82
N CYS A 41 -4.61 -4.49 -5.50
CA CYS A 41 -4.08 -5.56 -4.68
C CYS A 41 -5.11 -6.68 -4.54
N ARG A 42 -4.82 -7.87 -5.05
CA ARG A 42 -5.71 -9.03 -4.93
C ARG A 42 -5.94 -9.52 -3.49
N LYS A 43 -5.09 -9.14 -2.53
CA LYS A 43 -5.27 -9.51 -1.12
C LYS A 43 -6.25 -8.63 -0.36
N CYS A 44 -6.25 -7.31 -0.62
CA CYS A 44 -6.98 -6.36 0.22
C CYS A 44 -7.68 -5.22 -0.54
N GLY A 45 -7.73 -5.27 -1.87
CA GLY A 45 -8.52 -4.36 -2.70
C GLY A 45 -8.00 -2.92 -2.82
N ARG A 46 -6.94 -2.52 -2.10
CA ARG A 46 -6.31 -1.21 -2.29
C ARG A 46 -5.74 -1.09 -3.71
N ALA A 47 -5.89 0.09 -4.31
CA ALA A 47 -5.35 0.42 -5.61
C ALA A 47 -4.18 1.40 -5.49
N ALA A 48 -3.20 1.30 -6.38
CA ALA A 48 -2.03 2.17 -6.43
C ALA A 48 -1.61 2.46 -7.86
N ASN A 49 -0.89 3.57 -8.06
CA ASN A 49 -0.27 3.87 -9.36
C ASN A 49 0.95 3.00 -9.68
N GLN A 50 1.56 2.38 -8.66
CA GLN A 50 2.73 1.51 -8.82
C GLN A 50 2.50 0.14 -8.18
N ALA A 51 2.90 -0.92 -8.90
CA ALA A 51 2.81 -2.30 -8.42
C ALA A 51 3.59 -2.53 -7.11
N SER A 52 4.72 -1.86 -6.93
CA SER A 52 5.58 -1.93 -5.74
C SER A 52 4.94 -1.39 -4.47
N SER A 53 3.81 -0.71 -4.57
CA SER A 53 3.07 -0.20 -3.41
C SER A 53 2.08 -1.23 -2.85
N LEU A 54 1.97 -2.42 -3.45
CA LEU A 54 0.95 -3.43 -3.16
C LEU A 54 1.56 -4.82 -2.91
N CYS A 55 0.92 -5.62 -2.07
CA CYS A 55 1.40 -6.97 -1.75
C CYS A 55 1.26 -7.98 -2.90
N GLN A 56 0.14 -7.91 -3.62
CA GLN A 56 -0.16 -8.77 -4.77
C GLN A 56 -0.81 -7.92 -5.86
N PRO A 57 -0.02 -7.10 -6.58
CA PRO A 57 -0.55 -6.22 -7.61
C PRO A 57 -1.08 -7.02 -8.79
N GLU A 58 -2.23 -6.60 -9.30
CA GLU A 58 -2.81 -6.98 -10.59
C GLU A 58 -3.11 -5.70 -11.36
N LYS A 59 -2.90 -5.70 -12.68
CA LYS A 59 -3.20 -4.51 -13.51
C LYS A 59 -4.71 -4.28 -13.57
N LEU A 60 -5.11 -3.01 -13.51
CA LEU A 60 -6.48 -2.56 -13.76
C LEU A 60 -6.82 -2.58 -15.26
#